data_AF-A0A9W6MY23-F1
#
_entry.id   AF-A0A9W6MY23-F1
#
_cell.length_a   1.000
_cell.length_b   1.000
_cell.length_c   1.000
_cell.angle_alpha   90.00
_cell.angle_beta   90.00
_cell.angle_gamma   90.00
#
_symmetry.space_group_name_H-M   'P 1'
#
loop_
_entity.id
_entity.type
_entity.pdbx_description
1 polymer ?
#
loop_
_entity_poly.entity_id
_entity_poly.type
_entity_poly.pdbx_seq_one_letter_code
_entity_poly.pdbx_strand_id
1 'polypeptide(L)'
;MAHADTLTASPSARAVLADGFPNRTAKETIMPQIGTFTHDEAGFIGHLTTLVLNQDVIIIAAEPSDAENAPQYRIHVFDGMNNEPGAEIGAGWKRSGEKAGEYVALLIDDPTFPHPIRANLFRDDDAGSAWSLHWSRPRDRGEKD
;
A
#
# COMPACT_ATOMS: atom_id res chain seq x y z
N MET A 1 -61.26 35.35 25.31
CA MET A 1 -61.31 36.02 23.99
C MET A 1 -60.12 35.51 23.19
N ALA A 2 -60.38 34.87 22.03
CA ALA A 2 -59.47 34.23 21.04
C ALA A 2 -58.63 33.02 21.53
N HIS A 3 -58.84 31.75 21.12
CA HIS A 3 -58.81 31.03 19.82
C HIS A 3 -57.43 30.87 19.15
N ALA A 4 -57.05 29.59 18.95
CA ALA A 4 -56.20 28.94 17.93
C ALA A 4 -55.18 27.99 18.61
N ASP A 5 -55.30 26.66 18.63
CA ASP A 5 -55.48 25.62 17.60
C ASP A 5 -54.15 25.09 17.01
N THR A 6 -54.11 23.76 16.93
CA THR A 6 -53.32 22.88 16.04
C THR A 6 -51.81 22.55 16.20
N LEU A 7 -51.61 21.22 16.15
CA LEU A 7 -50.62 20.46 15.37
C LEU A 7 -49.24 20.12 15.97
N THR A 8 -49.19 18.88 16.49
CA THR A 8 -48.10 17.91 16.33
C THR A 8 -47.35 18.07 15.00
N ALA A 9 -46.02 18.23 15.09
CA ALA A 9 -45.10 17.86 14.02
C ALA A 9 -43.72 17.54 14.61
N SER A 10 -43.38 16.26 14.63
CA SER A 10 -41.99 15.80 14.75
C SER A 10 -41.22 16.19 13.48
N PRO A 11 -39.99 16.73 13.56
CA PRO A 11 -39.12 16.78 12.40
C PRO A 11 -38.22 15.56 12.34
N SER A 12 -38.52 14.72 11.35
CA SER A 12 -37.61 14.01 10.46
C SER A 12 -36.55 13.07 11.05
N ALA A 13 -36.87 11.79 10.91
CA ALA A 13 -35.93 10.68 10.94
C ALA A 13 -34.75 10.93 9.99
N ARG A 14 -33.56 11.08 10.59
CA ARG A 14 -32.30 10.84 9.90
C ARG A 14 -32.28 9.35 9.58
N ALA A 15 -32.37 9.00 8.29
CA ALA A 15 -32.30 7.63 7.83
C ALA A 15 -30.93 7.04 8.22
N VAL A 16 -30.89 6.35 9.36
CA VAL A 16 -29.85 5.41 9.73
C VAL A 16 -30.24 4.10 9.04
N LEU A 17 -29.57 3.76 7.94
CA LEU A 17 -29.60 2.39 7.43
C LEU A 17 -28.76 1.52 8.36
N ALA A 18 -29.23 0.30 8.61
CA ALA A 18 -28.86 -0.56 9.73
C ALA A 18 -27.43 -1.13 9.70
N ASP A 19 -26.62 -0.80 8.70
CA ASP A 19 -25.25 -1.29 8.61
C ASP A 19 -24.30 -0.10 8.66
N GLY A 20 -23.63 0.08 9.80
CA GLY A 20 -22.73 1.19 10.13
C GLY A 20 -21.45 1.29 9.29
N PHE A 21 -21.50 0.92 8.01
CA PHE A 21 -20.44 1.18 7.06
C PHE A 21 -20.64 2.56 6.43
N PRO A 22 -19.64 3.46 6.51
CA PRO A 22 -19.76 4.78 5.92
C PRO A 22 -20.02 4.68 4.41
N ASN A 23 -21.00 5.44 3.93
CA ASN A 23 -21.32 5.59 2.52
C ASN A 23 -20.07 6.12 1.78
N ARG A 24 -19.46 5.28 0.95
CA ARG A 24 -18.11 5.50 0.41
C ARG A 24 -18.18 6.29 -0.91
N THR A 25 -18.67 7.53 -0.82
CA THR A 25 -18.72 8.47 -1.96
C THR A 25 -17.56 9.47 -2.01
N ALA A 26 -16.47 9.18 -1.30
CA ALA A 26 -15.13 9.62 -1.68
C ALA A 26 -14.32 8.36 -2.01
N LYS A 27 -13.57 8.36 -3.13
CA LYS A 27 -12.67 7.28 -3.58
C LYS A 27 -11.48 7.12 -2.62
N GLU A 28 -11.73 6.85 -1.34
CA GLU A 28 -10.71 6.44 -0.40
C GLU A 28 -10.25 5.05 -0.81
N THR A 29 -9.16 5.02 -1.57
CA THR A 29 -8.50 3.78 -1.94
C THR A 29 -7.88 3.26 -0.66
N ILE A 30 -8.54 2.29 0.00
CA ILE A 30 -7.91 1.57 1.10
C ILE A 30 -6.68 0.89 0.50
N MET A 31 -5.51 1.22 1.03
CA MET A 31 -4.24 0.57 0.69
C MET A 31 -3.82 -0.27 1.89
N PRO A 32 -4.21 -1.56 1.96
CA PRO A 32 -3.86 -2.42 3.08
C PRO A 32 -2.34 -2.44 3.28
N GLN A 33 -1.89 -2.29 4.52
CA GLN A 33 -0.51 -2.53 4.87
C GLN A 33 -0.26 -4.04 4.86
N ILE A 34 0.70 -4.47 4.04
CA ILE A 34 1.07 -5.87 3.85
C ILE A 34 2.52 -6.14 4.28
N GLY A 35 3.19 -5.15 4.88
CA GLY A 35 4.53 -5.36 5.39
C GLY A 35 5.07 -4.20 6.19
N THR A 36 6.15 -4.50 6.90
CA THR A 36 6.92 -3.57 7.73
C THR A 36 8.39 -3.80 7.45
N PHE A 37 9.11 -2.72 7.19
CA PHE A 37 10.51 -2.75 6.82
C PHE A 37 11.31 -1.80 7.69
N THR A 38 12.57 -2.15 7.90
CA THR A 38 13.58 -1.25 8.43
C THR A 38 14.54 -0.89 7.31
N HIS A 39 14.94 0.38 7.24
CA HIS A 39 15.94 0.87 6.31
C HIS A 39 17.26 1.13 7.02
N ASP A 40 18.36 0.65 6.44
CA ASP A 40 19.73 0.87 6.89
C ASP A 40 20.66 1.21 5.70
N GLU A 41 21.98 1.16 5.90
CA GLU A 41 22.97 1.46 4.86
C GLU A 41 22.99 0.41 3.72
N ALA A 42 22.57 -0.83 3.99
CA ALA A 42 22.60 -1.93 3.02
C ALA A 42 21.30 -2.02 2.18
N GLY A 43 20.20 -1.47 2.69
CA GLY A 43 18.93 -1.38 1.97
C GLY A 43 17.73 -1.44 2.91
N PHE A 44 16.71 -2.20 2.51
CA PHE A 44 15.54 -2.45 3.36
C PHE A 44 15.45 -3.93 3.69
N ILE A 45 15.19 -4.26 4.95
CA ILE A 45 14.87 -5.62 5.40
C ILE A 45 13.52 -5.57 6.10
N GLY A 46 12.64 -6.51 5.80
CA GLY A 46 11.32 -6.52 6.41
C GLY A 46 10.53 -7.79 6.17
N HIS A 47 9.30 -7.76 6.66
CA HIS A 47 8.37 -8.86 6.56
C HIS A 47 7.24 -8.49 5.60
N LEU A 48 6.98 -9.37 4.64
CA LEU A 48 5.83 -9.34 3.74
C LEU A 48 4.80 -10.36 4.24
N THR A 49 3.64 -9.87 4.65
CA THR A 49 2.56 -10.69 5.20
C THR A 49 1.24 -10.37 4.53
N THR A 50 0.61 -11.40 3.98
CA THR A 50 -0.77 -11.39 3.50
C THR A 50 -1.53 -12.55 4.15
N LEU A 51 -2.78 -12.79 3.75
CA LEU A 51 -3.58 -13.90 4.29
C LEU A 51 -2.89 -15.28 4.12
N VAL A 52 -2.11 -15.46 3.05
CA VAL A 52 -1.52 -16.77 2.69
C VAL A 52 0.00 -16.72 2.51
N LEU A 53 0.59 -15.53 2.45
CA LEU A 53 2.03 -15.32 2.28
C LEU A 53 2.61 -14.76 3.56
N ASN A 54 3.71 -15.32 4.04
CA ASN A 54 4.50 -14.77 5.13
C ASN A 54 5.97 -14.99 4.83
N GLN A 55 6.68 -13.94 4.41
CA GLN A 55 8.03 -14.07 3.88
C GLN A 55 8.90 -12.88 4.29
N ASP A 56 10.11 -13.19 4.72
CA ASP A 56 11.15 -12.20 4.97
C ASP A 56 11.75 -11.78 3.62
N VAL A 57 11.88 -10.47 3.42
CA VAL A 57 12.27 -9.85 2.16
C VAL A 57 13.37 -8.84 2.40
N ILE A 58 14.37 -8.86 1.52
CA ILE A 58 15.42 -7.85 1.45
C ILE A 58 15.33 -7.09 0.13
N ILE A 59 15.47 -5.77 0.20
CA ILE A 59 15.44 -4.85 -0.94
C ILE A 59 16.79 -4.16 -1.00
N ILE A 60 17.57 -4.46 -2.04
CA ILE A 60 18.93 -3.95 -2.23
C ILE A 60 19.01 -3.05 -3.46
N ALA A 61 20.01 -2.18 -3.51
CA ALA A 61 20.25 -1.35 -4.69
C ALA A 61 20.49 -2.22 -5.93
N ALA A 62 19.84 -1.87 -7.04
CA ALA A 62 20.09 -2.52 -8.31
C ALA A 62 21.43 -2.05 -8.91
N GLU A 63 22.05 -2.90 -9.71
CA GLU A 63 23.20 -2.50 -10.53
C GLU A 63 22.84 -1.31 -11.42
N PRO A 64 23.72 -0.29 -11.52
CA PRO A 64 23.47 0.88 -12.37
C PRO A 64 23.19 0.47 -13.81
N SER A 65 22.19 1.10 -14.41
CA SER A 65 21.78 0.85 -15.79
C SER A 65 21.34 2.14 -16.45
N ASP A 66 21.76 2.33 -17.70
CA ASP A 66 21.38 3.47 -18.54
C ASP A 66 20.01 3.27 -19.23
N ALA A 67 19.34 2.14 -18.98
CA ALA A 67 18.04 1.87 -19.56
C ALA A 67 16.96 2.84 -19.02
N GLU A 68 16.09 3.30 -19.92
CA GLU A 68 14.96 4.13 -19.52
C GLU A 68 14.05 3.35 -18.54
N ASN A 69 13.74 3.94 -17.39
CA ASN A 69 12.98 3.32 -16.30
C ASN A 69 13.62 2.07 -15.68
N ALA A 70 14.95 1.93 -15.74
CA ALA A 70 15.66 0.91 -14.98
C ALA A 70 15.25 0.93 -13.48
N PRO A 71 15.09 -0.24 -12.84
CA PRO A 71 14.81 -0.28 -11.41
C PRO A 71 16.00 0.24 -10.61
N GLN A 72 15.72 0.94 -9.51
CA GLN A 72 16.75 1.37 -8.55
C GLN A 72 17.00 0.32 -7.48
N TYR A 73 16.08 -0.64 -7.33
CA TYR A 73 16.14 -1.68 -6.32
C TYR A 73 15.78 -3.06 -6.89
N ARG A 74 16.38 -4.09 -6.32
CA ARG A 74 16.02 -5.50 -6.50
C ARG A 74 15.43 -6.04 -5.21
N ILE A 75 14.39 -6.86 -5.34
CA ILE A 75 13.68 -7.46 -4.22
C ILE A 75 14.03 -8.94 -4.21
N HIS A 76 14.53 -9.43 -3.08
CA HIS A 76 14.90 -10.82 -2.89
C HIS A 76 14.19 -11.41 -1.68
N VAL A 77 13.97 -12.72 -1.72
CA VAL A 77 13.72 -13.49 -0.49
C VAL A 77 14.93 -13.32 0.43
N PHE A 78 14.69 -13.03 1.70
CA PHE A 78 15.76 -12.95 2.70
C PHE A 78 15.95 -14.32 3.37
N ASP A 79 17.17 -14.86 3.30
CA ASP A 79 17.56 -16.03 4.08
C ASP A 79 18.16 -15.57 5.41
N GLY A 80 17.32 -15.53 6.44
CA GLY A 80 17.74 -15.12 7.78
C GLY A 80 18.71 -16.09 8.47
N MET A 81 18.86 -17.33 7.99
CA MET A 81 19.84 -18.26 8.58
C MET A 81 21.26 -17.94 8.13
N ASN A 82 21.41 -17.55 6.86
CA ASN A 82 22.72 -17.24 6.26
C ASN A 82 22.98 -15.73 6.16
N ASN A 83 21.98 -14.89 6.45
CA ASN A 83 22.03 -13.42 6.32
C ASN A 83 22.37 -12.98 4.88
N GLU A 84 21.78 -13.65 3.89
CA GLU A 84 22.06 -13.43 2.47
C GLU A 84 20.76 -13.28 1.65
N PRO A 85 20.80 -12.53 0.52
CA PRO A 85 19.71 -12.47 -0.44
C PRO A 85 19.59 -13.80 -1.20
N GLY A 86 18.39 -14.37 -1.21
CA GLY A 86 18.02 -15.53 -2.00
C GLY A 86 17.51 -15.17 -3.39
N ALA A 87 16.48 -15.90 -3.84
CA ALA A 87 15.87 -15.69 -5.15
C ALA A 87 15.34 -14.26 -5.31
N GLU A 88 15.60 -13.66 -6.48
CA GLU A 88 14.98 -12.38 -6.88
C GLU A 88 13.49 -12.59 -7.15
N ILE A 89 12.64 -11.79 -6.53
CA ILE A 89 11.18 -11.86 -6.59
C ILE A 89 10.55 -10.53 -7.02
N GLY A 90 11.34 -9.56 -7.47
CA GLY A 90 10.81 -8.28 -7.91
C GLY A 90 11.81 -7.14 -8.00
N ALA A 91 11.27 -5.95 -8.21
CA ALA A 91 12.04 -4.74 -8.40
C ALA A 91 11.35 -3.51 -7.81
N GLY A 92 12.13 -2.46 -7.56
CA GLY A 92 11.65 -1.22 -6.96
C GLY A 92 12.15 0.03 -7.68
N TRP A 93 11.32 1.08 -7.64
CA TRP A 93 11.59 2.38 -8.22
C TRP A 93 11.38 3.50 -7.21
N LYS A 94 12.33 4.41 -7.12
CA LYS A 94 12.16 5.64 -6.33
C LYS A 94 11.14 6.54 -7.00
N ARG A 95 10.18 7.05 -6.22
CA ARG A 95 9.13 7.94 -6.69
C ARG A 95 8.92 9.05 -5.67
N SER A 96 8.45 10.18 -6.16
CA SER A 96 8.03 11.30 -5.34
C SER A 96 6.56 11.61 -5.60
N GLY A 97 5.82 11.94 -4.55
CA GLY A 97 4.42 12.29 -4.62
C GLY A 97 4.12 13.51 -3.76
N GLU A 98 3.27 14.40 -4.25
CA GLU A 98 2.95 15.66 -3.57
C GLU A 98 2.44 15.47 -2.13
N LYS A 99 1.68 14.40 -1.89
CA LYS A 99 1.12 14.09 -0.56
C LYS A 99 1.93 13.08 0.25
N ALA A 100 2.72 12.25 -0.43
CA ALA A 100 3.40 11.10 0.18
C ALA A 100 4.91 11.33 0.37
N GLY A 101 5.45 12.41 -0.17
CA GLY A 101 6.89 12.63 -0.20
C GLY A 101 7.61 11.60 -1.07
N GLU A 102 8.84 11.27 -0.68
CA GLU A 102 9.64 10.21 -1.31
C GLU A 102 9.15 8.83 -0.85
N TYR A 103 8.96 7.92 -1.80
CA TYR A 103 8.55 6.54 -1.55
C TYR A 103 9.18 5.59 -2.57
N VAL A 104 9.13 4.28 -2.29
CA VAL A 104 9.60 3.27 -3.25
C VAL A 104 8.40 2.49 -3.78
N ALA A 105 8.14 2.59 -5.07
CA ALA A 105 7.15 1.75 -5.74
C ALA A 105 7.75 0.37 -6.00
N LEU A 106 7.11 -0.69 -5.52
CA LEU A 106 7.56 -2.08 -5.64
C LEU A 106 6.64 -2.86 -6.57
N LEU A 107 7.26 -3.73 -7.37
CA LEU A 107 6.60 -4.77 -8.15
C LEU A 107 7.18 -6.11 -7.70
N ILE A 108 6.36 -6.94 -7.06
CA ILE A 108 6.72 -8.29 -6.63
C ILE A 108 6.04 -9.27 -7.58
N ASP A 109 6.83 -10.09 -8.26
CA ASP A 109 6.37 -10.99 -9.31
C ASP A 109 7.06 -12.34 -9.17
N ASP A 110 6.34 -13.29 -8.58
CA ASP A 110 6.77 -14.67 -8.39
C ASP A 110 5.95 -15.58 -9.32
N PRO A 111 6.53 -16.63 -9.94
CA PRO A 111 5.80 -17.54 -10.83
C PRO A 111 4.55 -18.21 -10.23
N THR A 112 4.43 -18.27 -8.90
CA THR A 112 3.24 -18.81 -8.22
C THR A 112 2.11 -17.79 -8.12
N PHE A 113 2.37 -16.50 -8.39
CA PHE A 113 1.36 -15.46 -8.37
C PHE A 113 0.60 -15.41 -9.69
N PRO A 114 -0.74 -15.36 -9.68
CA PRO A 114 -1.50 -15.20 -10.90
C PRO A 114 -1.30 -13.83 -11.54
N HIS A 115 -0.94 -12.82 -10.74
CA HIS A 115 -0.62 -11.46 -11.18
C HIS A 115 0.42 -10.84 -10.24
N PRO A 116 1.28 -9.93 -10.73
CA PRO A 116 2.23 -9.21 -9.89
C PRO A 116 1.54 -8.40 -8.78
N ILE A 117 2.16 -8.36 -7.61
CA ILE A 117 1.76 -7.53 -6.48
C ILE A 117 2.42 -6.15 -6.63
N ARG A 118 1.59 -5.10 -6.75
CA ARG A 118 2.04 -3.71 -6.77
C ARG A 118 1.83 -3.08 -5.40
N ALA A 119 2.90 -2.59 -4.80
CA ALA A 119 2.86 -1.98 -3.49
C ALA A 119 3.78 -0.76 -3.43
N ASN A 120 3.56 0.10 -2.45
CA ASN A 120 4.37 1.29 -2.21
C ASN A 120 4.91 1.24 -0.80
N LEU A 121 6.23 1.40 -0.67
CA LEU A 121 6.93 1.48 0.60
C LEU A 121 7.03 2.94 1.01
N PHE A 122 6.32 3.29 2.09
CA PHE A 122 6.28 4.64 2.65
C PHE A 122 7.08 4.71 3.95
N ARG A 123 7.66 5.86 4.21
CA ARG A 123 8.37 6.14 5.46
C ARG A 123 7.36 6.47 6.56
N ASP A 124 7.45 5.79 7.69
CA ASP A 124 6.50 5.94 8.80
C ASP A 124 6.93 7.01 9.80
N ASP A 125 8.23 7.26 9.95
CA ASP A 125 8.77 8.19 10.94
C ASP A 125 9.72 9.25 10.37
N ASP A 126 9.84 10.36 11.09
CA ASP A 126 10.80 11.42 10.76
C ASP A 126 12.25 10.94 10.92
N ALA A 127 12.50 9.86 11.69
CA ALA A 127 13.82 9.26 11.86
C ALA A 127 14.30 8.50 10.60
N GLY A 128 13.38 7.95 9.81
CA GLY A 128 13.61 7.28 8.53
C GLY A 128 14.01 5.83 8.59
N SER A 129 13.95 5.21 9.77
CA SER A 129 14.27 3.80 9.92
C SER A 129 13.04 2.93 9.70
N ALA A 130 11.84 3.35 10.07
CA ALA A 130 10.62 2.56 9.92
C ALA A 130 9.86 2.85 8.62
N TRP A 131 9.45 1.78 7.93
CA TRP A 131 8.73 1.85 6.66
C TRP A 131 7.57 0.86 6.58
N SER A 132 6.46 1.30 6.00
CA SER A 132 5.26 0.50 5.80
C SER A 132 5.04 0.18 4.32
N LEU A 133 4.78 -1.09 4.02
CA LEU A 133 4.49 -1.54 2.66
C LEU A 133 2.98 -1.59 2.45
N HIS A 134 2.48 -0.73 1.57
CA HIS A 134 1.06 -0.59 1.29
C HIS A 134 0.70 -1.11 -0.10
N TRP A 135 -0.17 -2.11 -0.15
CA TRP A 135 -0.66 -2.69 -1.39
C TRP A 135 -1.82 -1.89 -1.97
N SER A 136 -1.93 -1.85 -3.30
CA SER A 136 -3.11 -1.33 -3.99
C SER A 136 -3.59 -2.29 -5.06
N ARG A 137 -4.92 -2.44 -5.18
CA ARG A 137 -5.50 -3.25 -6.24
C ARG A 137 -5.32 -2.52 -7.58
N PRO A 138 -4.91 -3.22 -8.67
CA PRO A 138 -4.93 -2.64 -10.00
C PRO A 138 -6.31 -2.05 -10.28
N ARG A 139 -6.34 -0.78 -10.69
CA ARG A 139 -7.58 -0.15 -11.11
C ARG A 139 -7.93 -0.74 -12.48
N ASP A 140 -9.16 -1.20 -12.62
CA ASP A 140 -9.64 -1.64 -13.92
C ASP A 140 -9.49 -0.47 -14.90
N ARG A 141 -8.76 -0.69 -15.99
CA ARG A 141 -8.52 0.32 -17.03
C ARG A 141 -9.61 0.25 -18.12
N GLY A 142 -10.63 -0.59 -17.93
CA GLY A 142 -11.81 -0.70 -18.77
C GLY A 142 -12.80 0.43 -18.56
N GLU A 143 -12.43 1.65 -18.94
CA GLU A 143 -13.33 2.69 -19.43
C GLU A 143 -12.43 3.79 -19.98
N LYS A 144 -12.07 3.63 -21.26
CA LYS A 144 -11.59 4.74 -22.07
C LYS A 144 -12.55 4.83 -23.25
N ASP A 145 -13.32 5.92 -23.23
CA ASP A 145 -14.15 6.42 -24.34
C ASP A 145 -13.38 6.48 -25.67
#